data_AF-A0A7W0M9M3-F1
#
_entry.id   AF-A0A7W0M9M3-F1
#
_cell.length_a   1.000
_cell.length_b   1.000
_cell.length_c   1.000
_cell.angle_alpha   90.00
_cell.angle_beta   90.00
_cell.angle_gamma   90.00
#
_symmetry.space_group_name_H-M   'P 1'
#
loop_
_entity.id
_entity.type
_entity.pdbx_description
1 polymer ?
#
loop_
_entity_poly.entity_id
_entity_poly.type
_entity_poly.pdbx_seq_one_letter_code
_entity_poly.pdbx_strand_id
1 'polypeptide(L)'
;MSLPVLFAAVGRRLGYPLFFVVAMEHMFLRWEEPGERFNIECTSPGFEPLDDEHYLTSPKPLTEQDLATGLYLRNLTPREELAECFMMRGACLFDHLRVQEAMECGYRARLLVPNNRRYDGFSVITTMLWHLLEGERNGTGPTYVPENPYQQQMMNWAIENLQRVRFLHARNQAPEPHESAAADDFFAALAHGELSLTD
;
A
#
# COMPACT_ATOMS: atom_id res chain seq x y z
N MET A 1 -2.11 8.00 3.00
CA MET A 1 -0.93 8.72 3.53
C MET A 1 -0.75 8.24 4.96
N SER A 2 0.45 7.81 5.37
CA SER A 2 0.65 7.20 6.69
C SER A 2 0.96 8.23 7.76
N LEU A 3 0.49 7.97 8.99
CA LEU A 3 0.71 8.81 10.16
C LEU A 3 2.20 9.05 10.50
N PRO A 4 3.11 8.06 10.41
CA PRO A 4 4.54 8.30 10.66
C PRO A 4 5.14 9.42 9.80
N VAL A 5 4.71 9.59 8.56
CA VAL A 5 5.23 10.66 7.68
C VAL A 5 4.86 12.03 8.19
N LEU A 6 3.62 12.19 8.68
CA LEU A 6 3.16 13.45 9.26
C LEU A 6 3.92 13.77 10.55
N PHE A 7 4.08 12.79 11.43
CA PHE A 7 4.79 12.94 12.70
C PHE A 7 6.26 13.33 12.46
N ALA A 8 6.94 12.64 11.55
CA ALA A 8 8.33 12.96 11.20
C ALA A 8 8.46 14.37 10.61
N ALA A 9 7.56 14.76 9.70
CA ALA A 9 7.60 16.08 9.07
C ALA A 9 7.43 17.21 10.10
N VAL A 10 6.48 17.08 11.03
CA VAL A 10 6.25 18.07 12.09
C VAL A 10 7.39 18.04 13.11
N GLY A 11 7.73 16.87 13.66
CA GLY A 11 8.73 16.74 14.71
C GLY A 11 10.12 17.17 14.26
N ARG A 12 10.55 16.81 13.04
CA ARG A 12 11.84 17.27 12.50
C ARG A 12 11.86 18.78 12.25
N ARG A 13 10.72 19.39 11.91
CA ARG A 13 10.62 20.86 11.77
C ARG A 13 10.75 21.57 13.13
N LEU A 14 10.39 20.89 14.22
CA LEU A 14 10.60 21.33 15.59
C LEU A 14 12.00 20.98 16.15
N GLY A 15 12.84 20.30 15.37
CA GLY A 15 14.19 19.91 15.77
C GLY A 15 14.30 18.56 16.49
N TYR A 16 13.24 17.73 16.50
CA TYR A 16 13.28 16.42 17.15
C TYR A 16 14.09 15.39 16.34
N PRO A 17 14.87 14.52 17.01
CA PRO A 17 15.75 13.54 16.39
C PRO A 17 14.98 12.27 15.97
N LEU A 18 14.02 12.44 15.07
CA LEU A 18 13.12 11.38 14.63
C LEU A 18 13.66 10.69 13.37
N PHE A 19 13.63 9.36 13.37
CA PHE A 19 14.03 8.49 12.25
C PHE A 19 12.89 7.54 11.89
N PHE A 20 12.73 7.23 10.61
CA PHE A 20 11.86 6.10 10.24
C PHE A 20 12.56 4.78 10.53
N VAL A 21 11.78 3.79 10.92
CA VAL A 21 12.21 2.41 11.11
C VAL A 21 11.16 1.50 10.48
N VAL A 22 11.62 0.42 9.86
CA VAL A 22 10.77 -0.58 9.22
C VAL A 22 10.89 -1.93 9.93
N ALA A 23 9.74 -2.56 10.16
CA ALA A 23 9.58 -3.96 10.51
C ALA A 23 8.89 -4.70 9.36
N MET A 24 8.53 -5.98 9.54
CA MET A 24 7.84 -6.72 8.49
C MET A 24 6.45 -6.09 8.22
N GLU A 25 6.28 -5.54 7.01
CA GLU A 25 5.07 -4.84 6.56
C GLU A 25 4.60 -3.70 7.48
N HIS A 26 5.50 -3.13 8.28
CA HIS A 26 5.17 -2.07 9.22
C HIS A 26 6.24 -1.00 9.26
N MET A 27 5.84 0.25 9.51
CA MET A 27 6.75 1.39 9.61
C MET A 27 6.33 2.26 10.79
N PHE A 28 7.30 2.60 11.62
CA PHE A 28 7.14 3.44 12.80
C PHE A 28 8.25 4.48 12.87
N LEU A 29 8.21 5.34 13.89
CA LEU A 29 9.28 6.32 14.13
C LEU A 29 10.12 5.92 15.33
N ARG A 30 11.38 6.33 15.34
CA ARG A 30 12.27 6.21 16.48
C ARG A 30 12.80 7.58 16.85
N TRP A 31 12.71 7.91 18.13
CA TRP A 31 13.53 8.95 18.73
C TRP A 31 14.92 8.38 18.97
N GLU A 32 15.97 9.03 18.48
CA GLU A 32 17.34 8.60 18.78
C GLU A 32 18.30 9.78 18.88
N GLU A 33 18.80 10.02 20.09
CA GLU A 33 19.86 10.98 20.38
C GLU A 33 20.80 10.42 21.46
N PRO A 34 21.94 11.10 21.76
CA PRO A 34 22.85 10.62 22.79
C PRO A 34 22.14 10.44 24.14
N GLY A 35 22.04 9.17 24.58
CA GLY A 35 21.48 8.81 25.89
C GLY A 35 19.98 8.50 25.90
N GLU A 36 19.26 8.70 24.78
CA GLU A 36 17.83 8.41 24.71
C GLU A 36 17.44 7.79 23.37
N ARG A 37 16.77 6.63 23.46
CA ARG A 37 16.22 5.90 22.31
C ARG A 37 14.92 5.23 22.68
N PHE A 38 13.86 5.50 21.92
CA PHE A 38 12.58 4.80 22.03
C PHE A 38 11.81 4.86 20.71
N ASN A 39 10.97 3.86 20.45
CA ASN A 39 10.11 3.86 19.28
C ASN A 39 8.80 4.58 19.58
N ILE A 40 8.14 5.03 18.52
CA ILE A 40 6.90 5.79 18.53
C ILE A 40 5.96 5.13 17.53
N GLU A 41 5.02 4.35 18.06
CA GLU A 41 3.93 3.80 17.26
C GLU A 41 2.95 4.92 16.92
N CYS A 42 2.91 5.32 15.65
CA CYS A 42 2.12 6.48 15.22
C CYS A 42 0.65 6.13 14.97
N THR A 43 0.28 4.85 15.06
CA THR A 43 -1.07 4.35 14.77
C THR A 43 -1.79 3.76 15.98
N SER A 44 -1.13 3.67 17.13
CA SER A 44 -1.75 3.19 18.37
C SER A 44 -2.56 4.29 19.06
N PRO A 45 -3.58 3.93 19.86
CA PRO A 45 -4.27 4.89 20.71
C PRO A 45 -3.34 5.42 21.82
N GLY A 46 -3.02 6.71 21.75
CA GLY A 46 -2.17 7.37 22.75
C GLY A 46 -0.68 7.24 22.44
N PHE A 47 0.15 7.29 23.48
CA PHE A 47 1.61 7.14 23.35
C PHE A 47 2.04 5.83 24.01
N GLU A 48 2.57 4.92 23.19
CA GLU A 48 3.06 3.62 23.64
C GLU A 48 4.46 3.37 23.03
N PRO A 49 5.54 3.44 23.84
CA PRO A 49 6.90 3.25 23.37
C PRO A 49 7.26 1.76 23.30
N LEU A 50 6.76 1.07 22.28
CA LEU A 50 7.05 -0.35 22.03
C LEU A 50 8.55 -0.55 21.71
N ASP A 51 9.17 -1.58 22.24
CA ASP A 51 10.58 -1.90 21.98
C ASP A 51 10.78 -2.60 20.64
N ASP A 52 12.03 -2.86 20.26
CA ASP A 52 12.33 -3.56 19.00
C ASP A 52 11.90 -5.03 19.07
N GLU A 53 11.91 -5.61 20.27
CA GLU A 53 11.48 -6.96 20.58
C GLU A 53 10.00 -7.18 20.23
N HIS A 54 9.13 -6.20 20.48
CA HIS A 54 7.74 -6.23 20.03
C HIS A 54 7.65 -6.44 18.51
N TYR A 55 8.45 -5.68 17.75
CA TYR A 55 8.43 -5.68 16.29
C TYR A 55 9.12 -6.88 15.64
N LEU A 56 9.77 -7.75 16.43
CA LEU A 56 10.25 -9.05 15.94
C LEU A 56 9.10 -10.00 15.62
N THR A 57 7.96 -9.86 16.28
CA THR A 57 6.83 -10.80 16.20
C THR A 57 5.53 -10.17 15.72
N SER A 58 5.35 -8.87 15.93
CA SER A 58 4.13 -8.12 15.65
C SER A 58 4.41 -6.90 14.77
N PRO A 59 3.53 -6.51 13.83
CA PRO A 59 2.27 -7.17 13.45
C PRO A 59 2.48 -8.44 12.60
N LYS A 60 3.66 -8.59 12.01
CA LYS A 60 4.09 -9.80 11.30
C LYS A 60 5.48 -10.22 11.78
N PRO A 61 5.72 -11.53 11.96
CA PRO A 61 7.01 -12.00 12.45
C PRO A 61 8.10 -11.82 11.40
N LEU A 62 9.27 -11.36 11.85
CA LEU A 62 10.50 -11.37 11.07
C LEU A 62 11.14 -12.77 11.13
N THR A 63 11.52 -13.31 9.98
CA THR A 63 12.28 -14.58 9.92
C THR A 63 13.77 -14.34 10.19
N GLU A 64 14.52 -15.40 10.49
CA GLU A 64 15.99 -15.32 10.59
C GLU A 64 16.63 -14.79 9.30
N GLN A 65 16.06 -15.14 8.14
CA GLN A 65 16.51 -14.64 6.85
C GLN A 65 16.27 -13.13 6.71
N ASP A 66 15.14 -12.62 7.20
CA ASP A 66 14.84 -11.18 7.19
C ASP A 66 15.82 -10.42 8.07
N LEU A 67 16.07 -10.91 9.27
CA LEU A 67 17.03 -10.31 10.21
C LEU A 67 18.45 -10.31 9.62
N ALA A 68 18.86 -11.40 8.96
CA ALA A 68 20.16 -11.50 8.31
C ALA A 68 20.40 -10.47 7.20
N THR A 69 19.35 -9.85 6.65
CA THR A 69 19.49 -8.77 5.65
C THR A 69 20.03 -7.46 6.26
N GLY A 70 19.86 -7.24 7.57
CA GLY A 70 20.19 -5.97 8.23
C GLY A 70 19.32 -4.78 7.77
N LEU A 71 18.17 -5.04 7.14
CA LEU A 71 17.28 -4.00 6.59
C LEU A 71 16.16 -3.57 7.53
N TYR A 72 15.92 -4.31 8.62
CA TYR A 72 14.83 -4.09 9.57
C TYR A 72 15.34 -3.55 10.91
N LEU A 73 14.44 -2.90 11.66
CA LEU A 73 14.65 -2.41 13.05
C LEU A 73 15.82 -1.44 13.25
N ARG A 74 16.26 -0.78 12.17
CA ARG A 74 17.26 0.30 12.18
C ARG A 74 16.70 1.60 11.62
N ASN A 75 17.40 2.68 11.93
CA ASN A 75 17.11 3.98 11.36
C ASN A 75 17.36 3.94 9.85
N LEU A 76 16.39 4.48 9.11
CA LEU A 76 16.53 4.71 7.69
C LEU A 76 17.32 5.98 7.43
N THR A 77 18.10 5.96 6.36
CA THR A 77 18.70 7.16 5.79
C THR A 77 17.67 7.95 4.99
N PRO A 78 17.83 9.27 4.76
CA PRO A 78 16.86 10.05 3.97
C PRO A 78 16.54 9.48 2.57
N ARG A 79 17.51 8.79 1.96
CA ARG A 79 17.37 8.11 0.68
C ARG A 79 16.47 6.88 0.79
N GLU A 80 16.59 6.12 1.87
CA GLU A 80 15.75 4.96 2.16
C GLU A 80 14.33 5.39 2.56
N GLU A 81 14.21 6.47 3.34
CA GLU A 81 12.90 7.06 3.69
C GLU A 81 12.10 7.46 2.44
N LEU A 82 12.76 8.10 1.48
CA LEU A 82 12.13 8.46 0.22
C LEU A 82 11.76 7.22 -0.61
N ALA A 83 12.58 6.17 -0.58
CA ALA A 83 12.26 4.91 -1.23
C ALA A 83 11.03 4.24 -0.60
N GLU A 84 10.92 4.22 0.73
CA GLU A 84 9.71 3.75 1.42
C GLU A 84 8.49 4.59 1.06
N CYS A 85 8.62 5.92 0.99
CA CYS A 85 7.52 6.78 0.52
C CYS A 85 7.02 6.39 -0.88
N PHE A 86 7.94 6.07 -1.80
CA PHE A 86 7.57 5.56 -3.12
C PHE A 86 6.87 4.20 -3.02
N MET A 87 7.39 3.26 -2.23
CA MET A 87 6.78 1.94 -2.07
C MET A 87 5.37 2.02 -1.49
N MET A 88 5.16 2.84 -0.47
CA MET A 88 3.84 3.08 0.12
C MET A 88 2.86 3.70 -0.88
N ARG A 89 3.30 4.70 -1.64
CA ARG A 89 2.49 5.29 -2.71
C ARG A 89 2.18 4.27 -3.80
N GLY A 90 3.17 3.47 -4.18
CA GLY A 90 3.07 2.40 -5.17
C GLY A 90 2.02 1.38 -4.76
N ALA A 91 2.04 0.91 -3.51
CA ALA A 91 1.04 0.00 -2.97
C ALA A 91 -0.37 0.59 -3.06
N CYS A 92 -0.58 1.83 -2.63
CA CYS A 92 -1.89 2.47 -2.78
C CYS A 92 -2.33 2.58 -4.24
N LEU A 93 -1.44 2.94 -5.17
CA LEU A 93 -1.76 3.02 -6.60
C LEU A 93 -2.10 1.64 -7.17
N PHE A 94 -1.38 0.62 -6.73
CA PHE A 94 -1.59 -0.77 -7.10
C PHE A 94 -2.97 -1.27 -6.67
N ASP A 95 -3.38 -0.98 -5.44
CA ASP A 95 -4.72 -1.33 -4.92
C ASP A 95 -5.86 -0.68 -5.72
N HIS A 96 -5.58 0.45 -6.39
CA HIS A 96 -6.52 1.15 -7.27
C HIS A 96 -6.32 0.81 -8.76
N LEU A 97 -5.61 -0.28 -9.07
CA LEU A 97 -5.30 -0.72 -10.44
C LEU A 97 -4.58 0.31 -11.31
N ARG A 98 -3.95 1.34 -10.72
CA ARG A 98 -3.09 2.31 -11.42
C ARG A 98 -1.69 1.71 -11.60
N VAL A 99 -1.63 0.55 -12.25
CA VAL A 99 -0.46 -0.34 -12.29
C VAL A 99 0.76 0.34 -12.91
N GLN A 100 0.60 1.16 -13.94
CA GLN A 100 1.71 1.89 -14.55
C GLN A 100 2.40 2.84 -13.56
N GLU A 101 1.61 3.58 -12.78
CA GLU A 101 2.13 4.52 -11.80
C GLU A 101 2.69 3.80 -10.57
N ALA A 102 2.11 2.66 -10.22
CA ALA A 102 2.65 1.78 -9.19
C ALA A 102 4.04 1.24 -9.58
N MET A 103 4.19 0.78 -10.83
CA MET A 103 5.46 0.31 -11.39
C MET A 103 6.53 1.41 -11.35
N GLU A 104 6.17 2.64 -11.76
CA GLU A 104 7.08 3.80 -11.70
C GLU A 104 7.55 4.08 -10.26
N CYS A 105 6.68 3.92 -9.27
CA CYS A 105 7.07 4.06 -7.87
C CYS A 105 8.11 3.01 -7.46
N GLY A 106 7.91 1.74 -7.82
CA GLY A 106 8.87 0.67 -7.58
C GLY A 106 10.23 0.92 -8.26
N TYR A 107 10.20 1.41 -9.50
CA TYR A 107 11.40 1.80 -10.23
C TYR A 107 12.18 2.91 -9.52
N ARG A 108 11.50 3.98 -9.09
CA ARG A 108 12.14 5.09 -8.35
C ARG A 108 12.71 4.64 -7.01
N ALA A 109 12.03 3.78 -6.27
CA ALA A 109 12.54 3.22 -5.01
C ALA A 109 13.85 2.45 -5.23
N ARG A 110 13.93 1.63 -6.29
CA ARG A 110 15.15 0.90 -6.67
C ARG A 110 16.28 1.82 -7.13
N LEU A 111 16.00 2.92 -7.83
CA LEU A 111 17.03 3.90 -8.17
C LEU A 111 17.65 4.56 -6.93
N LEU A 112 16.84 4.76 -5.88
CA LEU A 112 17.33 5.32 -4.63
C LEU A 112 18.16 4.32 -3.85
N VAL A 113 17.69 3.07 -3.72
CA VAL A 113 18.32 2.03 -2.87
C VAL A 113 18.48 0.72 -3.65
N PRO A 114 19.43 0.64 -4.61
CA PRO A 114 19.51 -0.47 -5.57
C PRO A 114 19.84 -1.83 -4.94
N ASN A 115 20.47 -1.84 -3.76
CA ASN A 115 20.85 -3.07 -3.06
C ASN A 115 19.76 -3.57 -2.09
N ASN A 116 18.64 -2.84 -1.94
CA ASN A 116 17.56 -3.23 -1.05
C ASN A 116 16.56 -4.12 -1.80
N ARG A 117 16.69 -5.43 -1.59
CA ARG A 117 15.85 -6.45 -2.24
C ARG A 117 14.40 -6.48 -1.76
N ARG A 118 14.02 -5.74 -0.71
CA ARG A 118 12.62 -5.66 -0.25
C ARG A 118 11.69 -5.11 -1.34
N TYR A 119 12.22 -4.38 -2.32
CA TYR A 119 11.45 -3.77 -3.41
C TYR A 119 11.30 -4.68 -4.63
N ASP A 120 11.98 -5.81 -4.67
CA ASP A 120 12.05 -6.69 -5.84
C ASP A 120 10.68 -7.32 -6.14
N GLY A 121 10.01 -7.89 -5.13
CA GLY A 121 8.72 -8.53 -5.29
C GLY A 121 7.65 -7.58 -5.85
N PHE A 122 7.60 -6.36 -5.31
CA PHE A 122 6.68 -5.33 -5.80
C PHE A 122 7.00 -4.88 -7.23
N SER A 123 8.28 -4.76 -7.59
CA SER A 123 8.68 -4.39 -8.95
C SER A 123 8.31 -5.48 -9.96
N VAL A 124 8.52 -6.75 -9.59
CA VAL A 124 8.15 -7.90 -10.43
C VAL A 124 6.65 -7.96 -10.65
N ILE A 125 5.84 -7.85 -9.57
CA ILE A 125 4.39 -8.01 -9.67
C ILE A 125 3.74 -6.88 -10.48
N THR A 126 4.19 -5.64 -10.28
CA THR A 126 3.69 -4.47 -11.04
C THR A 126 4.06 -4.56 -12.52
N THR A 127 5.27 -5.02 -12.83
CA THR A 127 5.71 -5.26 -14.21
C THR A 127 4.89 -6.35 -14.90
N MET A 128 4.69 -7.50 -14.24
CA MET A 128 3.85 -8.59 -14.76
C MET A 128 2.43 -8.11 -15.05
N LEU A 129 1.81 -7.42 -14.11
CA LEU A 129 0.44 -6.92 -14.25
C LEU A 129 0.33 -5.86 -15.34
N TRP A 130 1.33 -5.00 -15.49
CA TRP A 130 1.38 -4.05 -16.59
C TRP A 130 1.36 -4.76 -17.95
N HIS A 131 2.21 -5.76 -18.14
CA HIS A 131 2.26 -6.54 -19.39
C HIS A 131 0.99 -7.35 -19.65
N LEU A 132 0.35 -7.86 -18.61
CA LEU A 132 -0.96 -8.52 -18.73
C LEU A 132 -2.02 -7.54 -19.25
N LEU A 133 -2.12 -6.36 -18.63
CA LEU A 133 -3.11 -5.34 -19.00
C LEU A 133 -2.86 -4.73 -20.38
N GLU A 134 -1.60 -4.46 -20.74
CA GLU A 134 -1.24 -3.98 -22.08
C GLU A 134 -1.52 -5.04 -23.14
N GLY A 135 -1.21 -6.30 -22.84
CA GLY A 135 -1.50 -7.43 -23.72
C GLY A 135 -2.98 -7.60 -24.03
N GLU A 136 -3.83 -7.43 -23.02
CA GLU A 136 -5.28 -7.40 -23.20
C GLU A 136 -5.74 -6.18 -24.00
N ARG A 137 -5.23 -4.98 -23.69
CA ARG A 137 -5.59 -3.75 -24.41
C ARG A 137 -5.25 -3.85 -25.90
N ASN A 138 -4.16 -4.53 -26.23
CA ASN A 138 -3.67 -4.67 -27.60
C ASN A 138 -4.19 -5.95 -28.28
N GLY A 139 -4.98 -6.79 -27.60
CA GLY A 139 -5.49 -8.06 -28.14
C GLY A 139 -4.43 -9.14 -28.39
N THR A 140 -3.23 -8.97 -27.85
CA THR A 140 -2.08 -9.87 -28.07
C THR A 140 -1.91 -10.93 -26.97
N GLY A 141 -2.66 -10.81 -25.87
CA GLY A 141 -2.46 -11.63 -24.68
C GLY A 141 -1.19 -11.24 -23.89
N PRO A 142 -0.86 -11.97 -22.80
CA PRO A 142 0.25 -11.65 -21.91
C PRO A 142 1.59 -11.62 -22.66
N THR A 143 2.33 -10.51 -22.58
CA THR A 143 3.67 -10.42 -23.21
C THR A 143 4.80 -10.72 -22.24
N TYR A 144 4.52 -10.85 -20.94
CA TYR A 144 5.53 -11.16 -19.93
C TYR A 144 5.81 -12.67 -19.91
N VAL A 145 7.10 -13.04 -19.90
CA VAL A 145 7.56 -14.42 -19.81
C VAL A 145 8.26 -14.61 -18.46
N PRO A 146 7.72 -15.42 -17.53
CA PRO A 146 8.39 -15.73 -16.27
C PRO A 146 9.72 -16.46 -16.49
N GLU A 147 10.75 -16.00 -15.80
CA GLU A 147 12.11 -16.55 -15.88
C GLU A 147 12.34 -17.71 -14.90
N ASN A 148 11.48 -17.85 -13.89
CA ASN A 148 11.62 -18.87 -12.85
C ASN A 148 10.27 -19.26 -12.23
N PRO A 149 10.20 -20.38 -11.47
CA PRO A 149 8.94 -20.87 -10.88
C PRO A 149 8.27 -19.88 -9.92
N TYR A 150 9.04 -19.08 -9.19
CA TYR A 150 8.50 -18.06 -8.29
C TYR A 150 7.79 -16.96 -9.09
N GLN A 151 8.40 -16.48 -10.17
CA GLN A 151 7.77 -15.52 -11.08
C GLN A 151 6.50 -16.10 -11.74
N GLN A 152 6.51 -17.38 -12.10
CA GLN A 152 5.32 -18.04 -12.65
C GLN A 152 4.17 -18.09 -11.61
N GLN A 153 4.49 -18.42 -10.36
CA GLN A 153 3.52 -18.43 -9.27
C GLN A 153 2.93 -17.03 -9.03
N MET A 154 3.77 -15.99 -9.02
CA MET A 154 3.34 -14.60 -8.91
C MET A 154 2.45 -14.16 -10.08
N MET A 155 2.77 -14.58 -11.31
CA MET A 155 1.95 -14.29 -12.48
C MET A 155 0.57 -14.95 -12.40
N ASN A 156 0.50 -16.21 -11.95
CA ASN A 156 -0.77 -16.90 -11.74
C ASN A 156 -1.63 -16.19 -10.68
N TRP A 157 -1.02 -15.83 -9.54
CA TRP A 157 -1.69 -15.06 -8.48
C TRP A 157 -2.20 -13.71 -9.01
N ALA A 158 -1.42 -13.03 -9.84
CA ALA A 158 -1.78 -11.75 -10.44
C ALA A 158 -2.99 -11.87 -11.38
N ILE A 159 -3.04 -12.91 -12.20
CA ILE A 159 -4.17 -13.21 -13.09
C ILE A 159 -5.45 -13.48 -12.27
N GLU A 160 -5.36 -14.33 -11.24
CA GLU A 160 -6.48 -14.66 -10.36
C GLU A 160 -7.03 -13.41 -9.64
N ASN A 161 -6.14 -12.55 -9.13
CA ASN A 161 -6.55 -11.33 -8.45
C ASN A 161 -7.16 -10.31 -9.41
N LEU A 162 -6.63 -10.15 -10.63
CA LEU A 162 -7.25 -9.30 -11.64
C LEU A 162 -8.68 -9.76 -11.95
N GLN A 163 -8.91 -11.06 -12.09
CA GLN A 163 -10.25 -11.61 -12.30
C GLN A 163 -11.18 -11.31 -11.11
N ARG A 164 -10.68 -11.45 -9.88
CA ARG A 164 -11.43 -11.14 -8.67
C ARG A 164 -11.78 -9.66 -8.54
N VAL A 165 -10.83 -8.75 -8.81
CA VAL A 165 -11.07 -7.31 -8.76
C VAL A 165 -12.06 -6.89 -9.84
N ARG A 166 -11.96 -7.45 -11.05
CA ARG A 166 -12.96 -7.24 -12.11
C ARG A 166 -14.36 -7.64 -11.67
N PHE A 167 -14.49 -8.82 -11.07
CA PHE A 167 -15.75 -9.29 -10.54
C PHE A 167 -16.33 -8.33 -9.49
N LEU A 168 -15.50 -7.87 -8.55
CA LEU A 168 -15.93 -6.91 -7.52
C LEU A 168 -16.29 -5.54 -8.10
N HIS A 169 -15.54 -5.06 -9.09
CA HIS A 169 -15.81 -3.80 -9.76
C HIS A 169 -17.12 -3.85 -10.54
N ALA A 170 -17.35 -4.92 -11.32
CA ALA A 170 -18.61 -5.15 -12.02
C ALA A 170 -19.79 -5.24 -11.05
N ARG A 171 -19.62 -5.90 -9.89
CA ARG A 171 -20.63 -5.96 -8.84
C ARG A 171 -20.94 -4.59 -8.24
N ASN A 172 -19.92 -3.78 -7.94
CA ASN A 172 -20.11 -2.46 -7.35
C ASN A 172 -20.64 -1.41 -8.35
N GLN A 173 -20.60 -1.70 -9.65
CA GLN A 173 -21.20 -0.89 -10.71
C GLN A 173 -22.61 -1.37 -11.09
N ALA A 174 -23.04 -2.54 -10.62
CA ALA A 174 -24.40 -2.99 -10.80
C ALA A 174 -25.33 -2.11 -9.95
N PRO A 175 -26.44 -1.59 -10.50
CA PRO A 175 -27.41 -0.85 -9.70
C PRO A 175 -27.94 -1.76 -8.57
N GLU A 176 -27.99 -1.23 -7.34
CA GLU A 176 -28.61 -1.94 -6.22
C GLU A 176 -30.06 -2.28 -6.60
N PRO A 177 -30.53 -3.53 -6.38
CA PRO A 177 -31.84 -3.98 -6.86
C PRO A 177 -33.05 -3.24 -6.26
N HIS A 178 -32.82 -2.29 -5.34
CA HIS A 178 -33.87 -1.55 -4.64
C HIS A 178 -33.85 -0.03 -4.81
N GLU A 179 -32.84 0.59 -5.44
CA GLU A 179 -32.75 2.06 -5.50
C GLU A 179 -33.42 2.69 -6.73
N SER A 180 -33.63 1.94 -7.81
CA SER A 180 -34.23 2.49 -9.04
C SER A 180 -35.75 2.68 -8.95
N ALA A 181 -36.49 1.80 -8.29
CA ALA A 181 -37.96 1.90 -8.25
C ALA A 181 -38.46 2.87 -7.17
N ALA A 182 -37.83 2.89 -5.99
CA ALA A 182 -38.30 3.69 -4.86
C ALA A 182 -37.99 5.19 -4.99
N ALA A 183 -36.87 5.55 -5.63
CA ALA A 183 -36.51 6.95 -5.85
C ALA A 183 -37.42 7.60 -6.91
N ASP A 184 -37.72 6.88 -7.99
CA ASP A 184 -38.61 7.38 -9.05
C ASP A 184 -40.05 7.55 -8.55
N ASP A 185 -40.55 6.62 -7.73
CA ASP A 185 -41.87 6.73 -7.09
C ASP A 185 -41.94 7.88 -6.06
N PHE A 186 -40.86 8.12 -5.31
CA PHE A 186 -40.80 9.22 -4.34
C PHE A 186 -40.87 10.59 -5.02
N PHE A 187 -40.09 10.80 -6.09
CA PHE A 187 -40.13 12.07 -6.83
C PHE A 187 -41.42 12.25 -7.63
N ALA A 188 -42.04 11.18 -8.13
CA ALA A 188 -43.35 11.22 -8.76
C ALA A 188 -44.46 11.62 -7.76
N ALA A 189 -44.48 11.02 -6.56
CA ALA A 189 -45.45 11.35 -5.51
C ALA A 189 -45.32 12.81 -5.01
N LEU A 190 -44.10 13.35 -4.96
CA LEU A 190 -43.84 14.75 -4.62
C LEU A 190 -44.29 15.72 -5.73
N ALA A 191 -44.12 15.35 -7.00
CA ALA A 191 -44.57 16.14 -8.15
C ALA A 191 -46.11 16.14 -8.33
N HIS A 192 -46.79 15.08 -7.87
CA HIS A 192 -48.25 14.97 -7.89
C HIS A 192 -48.92 15.52 -6.61
N GLY A 193 -48.14 16.00 -5.63
CA GLY A 193 -48.65 16.61 -4.40
C GLY A 193 -49.24 15.60 -3.40
N GLU A 194 -48.88 14.32 -3.54
CA GLU A 194 -49.40 13.24 -2.68
C GLU A 194 -48.61 13.11 -1.36
N LEU A 195 -47.45 13.77 -1.24
CA LEU A 195 -46.64 13.83 -0.03
C LEU A 195 -46.25 15.28 0.31
N SER A 196 -46.51 15.71 1.55
CA SER A 196 -46.06 16.99 2.11
C SER A 196 -44.77 16.79 2.92
N LEU A 197 -43.80 17.68 2.77
CA LEU A 197 -42.52 17.66 3.51
C LEU A 197 -42.60 18.29 4.92
N THR A 198 -43.80 18.39 5.48
CA THR A 198 -44.02 18.94 6.82
C THR A 198 -44.77 17.92 7.67
N ASP A 199 -44.05 16.92 8.16
CA ASP A 199 -44.31 16.21 9.41
C ASP A 199 -42.99 15.59 9.91
#